data_AF-A0A9E2W5I6-F1
#
_entry.id   AF-A0A9E2W5I6-F1
#
_cell.length_a   1.000
_cell.length_b   1.000
_cell.length_c   1.000
_cell.angle_alpha   90.00
_cell.angle_beta   90.00
_cell.angle_gamma   90.00
#
_symmetry.space_group_name_H-M   'P 1'
#
loop_
_entity.id
_entity.type
_entity.pdbx_description
1 polymer ?
#
loop_
_entity_poly.entity_id
_entity_poly.type
_entity_poly.pdbx_seq_one_letter_code
_entity_poly.pdbx_strand_id
1 'polypeptide(L)'
;MLTIEKIEIFKRFNGDVDAFGRLGNERMKQTIGDSDFYLIEGFVQDYYLIRSNLASQEYSDMFFAKIKSSFVSDEIPQVLAELAKIKEAKL
;
A
#
# COMPACT_ATOMS: atom_id res chain seq x y z
N MET A 1 -4.51 -6.84 8.53
CA MET A 1 -3.05 -7.11 8.55
C MET A 1 -2.60 -7.39 7.13
N LEU A 2 -1.60 -6.64 6.65
CA LEU A 2 -1.12 -6.72 5.27
C LEU A 2 0.04 -7.72 5.17
N THR A 3 -0.01 -8.60 4.17
CA THR A 3 1.00 -9.62 3.87
C THR A 3 1.65 -9.33 2.52
N ILE A 4 2.80 -9.96 2.25
CA ILE A 4 3.48 -9.85 0.95
C ILE A 4 2.55 -10.31 -0.19
N GLU A 5 1.80 -11.40 0.00
CA GLU A 5 0.85 -11.91 -1.02
C GLU A 5 -0.22 -10.87 -1.37
N LYS A 6 -0.75 -10.15 -0.38
CA LYS A 6 -1.70 -9.04 -0.62
C LYS A 6 -1.06 -7.93 -1.47
N ILE A 7 0.17 -7.56 -1.17
CA ILE A 7 0.86 -6.49 -1.92
C ILE A 7 1.15 -6.92 -3.37
N GLU A 8 1.52 -8.18 -3.60
CA GLU A 8 1.72 -8.69 -4.95
C GLU A 8 0.42 -8.70 -5.77
N ILE A 9 -0.72 -9.04 -5.15
CA ILE A 9 -2.02 -8.91 -5.81
C ILE A 9 -2.33 -7.44 -6.12
N PHE A 10 -2.14 -6.53 -5.16
CA PHE A 10 -2.33 -5.09 -5.38
C PHE A 10 -1.48 -4.58 -6.55
N LYS A 11 -0.19 -4.95 -6.62
CA LYS A 11 0.73 -4.60 -7.71
C LYS A 11 0.25 -5.12 -9.05
N ARG A 12 -0.22 -6.37 -9.11
CA ARG A 12 -0.73 -6.99 -10.34
C ARG A 12 -1.87 -6.19 -10.97
N PHE A 13 -2.73 -5.59 -10.14
CA PHE A 13 -3.83 -4.74 -10.59
C PHE A 13 -3.48 -3.25 -10.59
N ASN A 14 -2.22 -2.87 -10.31
CA ASN A 14 -1.77 -1.48 -10.22
C ASN A 14 -2.66 -0.63 -9.29
N GLY A 15 -3.14 -1.22 -8.20
CA GLY A 15 -4.07 -0.57 -7.26
C GLY A 15 -5.51 -0.39 -7.76
N ASP A 16 -5.86 -0.85 -8.96
CA ASP A 16 -7.21 -0.77 -9.50
C ASP A 16 -8.11 -1.85 -8.87
N VAL A 17 -8.85 -1.46 -7.82
CA VAL A 17 -9.80 -2.31 -7.11
C VAL A 17 -10.96 -2.77 -8.00
N ASP A 18 -11.38 -1.94 -8.95
CA ASP A 18 -12.46 -2.28 -9.88
C ASP A 18 -12.01 -3.34 -10.89
N ALA A 19 -10.79 -3.22 -11.42
CA ALA A 19 -10.18 -4.25 -12.26
C ALA A 19 -9.98 -5.55 -11.49
N PHE A 20 -9.57 -5.48 -10.22
CA PHE A 20 -9.49 -6.64 -9.34
C PHE A 20 -10.86 -7.31 -9.13
N GLY A 21 -11.92 -6.54 -8.87
CA GLY A 21 -13.27 -7.07 -8.71
C GLY A 21 -13.74 -7.85 -9.94
N ARG A 22 -13.43 -7.35 -11.14
CA ARG A 22 -13.79 -7.97 -12.42
C ARG A 22 -12.94 -9.18 -12.81
N LEU A 23 -11.63 -9.12 -12.59
CA LEU A 23 -10.65 -10.07 -13.16
C LEU A 23 -9.97 -10.97 -12.13
N GLY A 24 -10.11 -10.68 -10.83
CA GLY A 24 -9.55 -11.47 -9.75
C GLY A 24 -10.19 -12.86 -9.67
N ASN A 25 -9.35 -13.89 -9.52
CA ASN A 25 -9.82 -15.25 -9.28
C ASN A 25 -10.24 -15.46 -7.82
N GLU A 26 -10.92 -16.57 -7.53
CA GLU A 26 -11.45 -16.86 -6.20
C GLU A 26 -10.37 -16.85 -5.11
N ARG A 27 -9.20 -17.44 -5.37
CA ARG A 27 -8.08 -17.43 -4.42
C ARG A 27 -7.67 -16.00 -4.09
N MET A 28 -7.48 -15.14 -5.09
CA MET A 28 -7.09 -13.75 -4.85
C MET A 28 -8.17 -12.99 -4.06
N LYS A 29 -9.44 -13.22 -4.38
CA LYS A 29 -10.60 -12.62 -3.68
C LYS A 29 -10.75 -13.09 -2.23
N GLN A 30 -10.23 -14.27 -1.91
CA GLN A 30 -10.13 -14.75 -0.53
C GLN A 30 -8.89 -14.20 0.20
N THR A 31 -7.82 -13.89 -0.54
CA THR A 31 -6.57 -13.36 0.02
C THR A 31 -6.64 -11.88 0.36
N ILE A 32 -7.23 -11.05 -0.52
CA ILE A 32 -7.27 -9.58 -0.37
C ILE A 32 -8.68 -9.06 -0.66
N GLY A 33 -9.14 -8.09 0.13
CA GLY A 33 -10.39 -7.38 -0.10
C GLY A 33 -10.19 -5.89 -0.36
N ASP A 34 -11.28 -5.20 -0.69
CA ASP A 34 -11.27 -3.77 -1.01
C ASP A 34 -10.67 -2.91 0.12
N SER A 35 -10.97 -3.27 1.38
CA SER A 35 -10.41 -2.57 2.55
C SER A 35 -8.89 -2.66 2.63
N ASP A 36 -8.30 -3.76 2.20
CA ASP A 36 -6.84 -3.90 2.11
C ASP A 36 -6.29 -3.07 0.94
N PHE A 37 -7.01 -2.99 -0.20
CA PHE A 37 -6.63 -2.12 -1.33
C PHE A 37 -6.58 -0.65 -0.90
N TYR A 38 -7.64 -0.15 -0.27
CA TYR A 38 -7.68 1.22 0.23
C TYR A 38 -6.63 1.49 1.30
N LEU A 39 -6.34 0.51 2.15
CA LEU A 39 -5.28 0.63 3.15
C LEU A 39 -3.89 0.76 2.51
N ILE A 40 -3.58 -0.07 1.50
CA ILE A 40 -2.31 0.01 0.77
C ILE A 40 -2.21 1.34 0.04
N GLU A 41 -3.26 1.76 -0.66
CA GLU A 41 -3.27 3.04 -1.39
C GLU A 41 -3.07 4.24 -0.46
N GLY A 42 -3.75 4.27 0.68
CA GLY A 42 -3.56 5.28 1.71
C GLY A 42 -2.12 5.33 2.21
N PHE A 43 -1.52 4.17 2.50
CA PHE A 43 -0.10 4.13 2.92
C PHE A 43 0.86 4.62 1.83
N VAL A 44 0.61 4.29 0.56
CA VAL A 44 1.42 4.78 -0.56
C VAL A 44 1.31 6.30 -0.70
N GLN A 45 0.12 6.87 -0.52
CA GLN A 45 -0.10 8.31 -0.54
C GLN A 45 0.58 9.01 0.63
N ASP A 46 0.37 8.53 1.85
CA ASP A 46 0.98 9.09 3.05
C ASP A 46 2.51 9.05 2.95
N TYR A 47 3.09 7.95 2.46
CA TYR A 47 4.52 7.83 2.21
C TYR A 47 5.01 8.86 1.20
N TYR A 48 4.28 9.06 0.11
CA TYR A 48 4.60 10.09 -0.89
C TYR A 48 4.61 11.50 -0.27
N LEU A 49 3.60 11.86 0.53
CA LEU A 49 3.54 13.17 1.19
C LEU A 49 4.76 13.39 2.11
N ILE A 50 5.13 12.36 2.89
CA ILE A 50 6.30 12.41 3.78
C ILE A 50 7.59 12.60 2.98
N ARG A 51 7.79 11.80 1.92
CA ARG A 51 9.00 11.89 1.08
C ARG A 51 9.11 13.20 0.31
N SER A 52 7.99 13.80 -0.05
CA SER A 52 7.92 15.10 -0.71
C SER A 52 8.01 16.28 0.27
N ASN A 53 8.26 16.01 1.56
CA ASN A 53 8.32 17.03 2.62
C ASN A 53 7.03 17.87 2.72
N LEU A 54 5.89 17.26 2.39
CA LEU A 54 4.54 17.85 2.42
C LEU A 54 3.74 17.44 3.67
N ALA A 55 4.37 16.71 4.59
CA ALA A 55 3.79 16.28 5.86
C ALA A 55 4.57 16.87 7.04
N SER A 56 3.90 17.10 8.18
CA SER A 56 4.58 17.51 9.41
C SER A 56 5.42 16.37 9.99
N GLN A 57 6.35 16.70 10.88
CA GLN A 57 7.15 15.70 11.58
C GLN A 57 6.26 14.79 12.44
N GLU A 58 5.28 15.35 13.14
CA GLU A 58 4.34 14.59 13.99
C GLU A 58 3.53 13.60 13.16
N TYR A 59 3.07 14.01 11.97
CA TYR A 59 2.36 13.14 11.06
C TYR A 59 3.26 12.00 10.55
N SER A 60 4.50 12.32 10.21
CA SER A 60 5.49 11.32 9.78
C SER A 60 5.73 10.27 10.87
N ASP A 61 5.89 10.70 12.11
CA ASP A 61 6.11 9.81 13.26
C ASP A 61 4.89 8.91 13.51
N MET A 62 3.68 9.48 13.45
CA MET A 62 2.43 8.73 13.56
C MET A 62 2.28 7.69 12.43
N PHE A 63 2.64 8.05 11.20
CA PHE A 63 2.61 7.15 10.06
C PHE A 63 3.55 5.97 10.26
N PHE A 64 4.82 6.19 10.65
CA PHE A 64 5.76 5.09 10.88
C PHE A 64 5.36 4.20 12.05
N ALA A 65 4.71 4.76 13.09
CA ALA A 65 4.13 3.97 14.17
C ALA A 65 2.95 3.09 13.68
N LYS A 66 2.06 3.65 12.84
CA LYS A 66 0.92 2.93 12.24
C LYS A 66 1.36 1.84 11.27
N ILE A 67 2.42 2.09 10.50
CA ILE A 67 3.06 1.11 9.62
C ILE A 67 3.50 -0.10 10.44
N LYS A 68 4.31 0.11 11.49
CA LYS A 68 4.85 -1.01 12.29
C LYS A 68 3.77 -1.90 12.90
N SER A 69 2.59 -1.36 13.23
CA SER A 69 1.48 -2.15 13.79
C SER A 69 0.59 -2.83 12.74
N SER A 70 0.71 -2.45 11.46
CA SER A 70 -0.16 -2.93 10.37
C SER A 70 0.42 -4.11 9.57
N PHE A 71 1.70 -4.42 9.75
CA PHE A 71 2.48 -5.37 8.94
C PHE A 71 2.98 -6.58 9.71
N VAL A 72 3.06 -7.72 9.01
CA VAL A 72 3.60 -8.99 9.55
C VAL A 72 5.10 -9.13 9.35
N SER A 73 5.67 -8.36 8.42
CA SER A 73 7.05 -8.50 7.96
C SER A 73 7.74 -7.14 7.92
N ASP A 74 9.00 -7.11 8.36
CA ASP A 74 9.89 -5.96 8.32
C ASP A 74 10.23 -5.49 6.89
N GLU A 75 9.83 -6.25 5.86
CA GLU A 75 10.08 -5.96 4.44
C GLU A 75 9.03 -5.03 3.81
N ILE A 76 7.88 -4.82 4.46
CA ILE A 76 6.79 -4.06 3.85
C ILE A 76 7.07 -2.55 3.73
N PRO A 77 7.80 -1.89 4.64
CA PRO A 77 8.23 -0.50 4.44
C PRO A 77 9.02 -0.28 3.14
N GLN A 78 9.86 -1.25 2.73
CA GLN A 78 10.63 -1.20 1.50
C GLN A 78 9.72 -1.33 0.29
N VAL A 79 8.75 -2.25 0.33
CA VAL A 79 7.78 -2.43 -0.76
C VAL A 79 6.89 -1.19 -0.95
N LEU A 80 6.46 -0.55 0.14
CA LEU A 80 5.72 0.72 0.06
C LEU A 80 6.56 1.85 -0.54
N ALA A 81 7.85 1.91 -0.19
CA ALA A 81 8.77 2.88 -0.77
C ALA A 81 8.94 2.68 -2.29
N GLU A 82 8.95 1.44 -2.77
CA GLU A 82 8.96 1.13 -4.21
C GLU A 82 7.66 1.56 -4.90
N LEU A 83 6.50 1.26 -4.29
CA LEU A 83 5.20 1.66 -4.82
C LEU A 83 5.05 3.18 -4.93
N ALA A 84 5.54 3.93 -3.93
CA ALA A 84 5.52 5.39 -3.95
C ALA A 84 6.35 5.99 -5.10
N LYS A 85 7.53 5.41 -5.40
CA LYS A 85 8.36 5.84 -6.55
C LYS A 85 7.66 5.64 -7.89
N ILE A 86 6.90 4.55 -8.04
CA ILE A 86 6.15 4.27 -9.28
C ILE A 86 5.02 5.28 -9.47
N LYS A 87 4.40 5.77 -8.39
CA LYS A 87 3.38 6.82 -8.43
C LYS A 87 3.96 8.16 -8.85
N GLU A 88 5.15 8.50 -8.35
CA GLU A 88 5.89 9.71 -8.74
C GLU A 88 6.23 9.74 -10.24
N ALA A 89 6.62 8.61 -10.83
CA ALA A 89 6.93 8.50 -12.26
C ALA A 89 5.71 8.59 -13.20
N LYS A 90 4.49 8.57 -12.67
CA LYS A 90 3.23 8.64 -13.43
C LYS A 90 2.54 10.01 -13.34
N LEU A 91 3.05 10.92 -12.50
CA LEU A 91 2.62 12.33 -12.40
C LEU A 91 3.41 13.20 -13.36
#